data_AF-A0A842MQZ4-F1
#
_entry.id   AF-A0A842MQZ4-F1
#
_cell.length_a   1.000
_cell.length_b   1.000
_cell.length_c   1.000
_cell.angle_alpha   90.00
_cell.angle_beta   90.00
_cell.angle_gamma   90.00
#
_symmetry.space_group_name_H-M   'P 1'
#
loop_
_entity.id
_entity.type
_entity.pdbx_description
1 polymer ?
#
loop_
_entity_poly.entity_id
_entity_poly.type
_entity_poly.pdbx_seq_one_letter_code
_entity_poly.pdbx_strand_id
1 'polypeptide(L)' 'MCRRMWDWRRLTPEERVDLAVNMSDVCIRICAEGVRAQHPNISEEKLIELVRERLMFEKNLRRGKPNLG' A
#
# COMPACT_ATOMS: atom_id res chain seq x y z
N MET A 1 -7.23 -9.84 -16.73
CA MET A 1 -8.18 -9.36 -15.71
C MET A 1 -9.06 -8.29 -16.34
N CYS A 2 -10.37 -8.55 -16.41
CA CYS A 2 -11.36 -7.71 -17.08
C CYS A 2 -11.52 -6.38 -16.31
N ARG A 3 -11.29 -5.27 -16.99
CA ARG A 3 -11.17 -3.92 -16.41
C ARG A 3 -12.58 -3.36 -16.17
N ARG A 4 -13.22 -3.74 -15.06
CA ARG A 4 -14.43 -3.06 -14.58
C ARG A 4 -13.99 -1.66 -14.14
N MET A 5 -14.26 -0.65 -14.96
CA MET A 5 -14.00 0.74 -14.63
C MET A 5 -15.01 1.12 -13.53
N TRP A 6 -14.54 1.24 -12.29
CA TRP A 6 -15.39 1.55 -11.15
C TRP A 6 -15.79 3.04 -11.24
N ASP A 7 -17.05 3.33 -11.53
CA ASP A 7 -17.59 4.68 -11.41
C ASP A 7 -17.82 4.97 -9.92
N TRP A 8 -16.83 5.62 -9.30
CA TRP A 8 -16.83 5.97 -7.87
C TRP A 8 -18.11 6.67 -7.43
N ARG A 9 -18.75 7.46 -8.31
CA ARG A 9 -19.97 8.20 -7.99
C ARG A 9 -21.20 7.30 -7.84
N ARG A 10 -21.17 6.09 -8.40
CA ARG A 10 -22.29 5.13 -8.37
C ARG A 10 -22.24 4.14 -7.21
N LEU A 11 -21.11 4.06 -6.50
CA LEU A 11 -20.93 3.16 -5.37
C LEU A 11 -21.59 3.71 -4.11
N THR A 12 -22.19 2.82 -3.31
CA THR A 12 -22.62 3.14 -1.95
C THR A 12 -21.40 3.46 -1.07
N PRO A 13 -21.58 4.12 0.09
CA PRO A 13 -20.49 4.34 1.03
C PRO A 13 -19.76 3.05 1.43
N GLU A 14 -20.49 1.95 1.65
CA GLU A 14 -19.95 0.65 2.02
C GLU A 14 -19.10 0.06 0.88
N GLU A 15 -19.61 0.10 -0.35
CA GLU A 15 -18.89 -0.37 -1.53
C GLU A 15 -17.61 0.43 -1.81
N ARG A 16 -17.62 1.74 -1.52
CA ARG A 16 -16.42 2.59 -1.62
C ARG A 16 -15.36 2.18 -0.62
N VAL A 17 -15.76 1.91 0.62
CA VAL A 17 -14.83 1.45 1.67
C VAL A 17 -14.27 0.08 1.30
N ASP A 18 -15.11 -0.85 0.88
CA ASP A 18 -14.68 -2.18 0.44
C ASP A 18 -13.70 -2.10 -0.73
N LEU A 19 -13.99 -1.25 -1.74
CA LEU A 19 -13.07 -1.02 -2.84
C LEU A 19 -11.74 -0.43 -2.36
N ALA A 20 -11.76 0.55 -1.46
CA ALA A 20 -10.55 1.17 -0.92
C ALA A 20 -9.69 0.19 -0.10
N VAL A 21 -10.32 -0.69 0.68
CA VAL A 21 -9.65 -1.77 1.41
C VAL A 21 -9.01 -2.75 0.44
N ASN A 22 -9.77 -3.24 -0.55
CA ASN A 22 -9.26 -4.15 -1.57
C ASN A 22 -8.08 -3.56 -2.36
N MET A 23 -8.15 -2.27 -2.69
CA MET A 23 -7.03 -1.56 -3.33
C MET A 23 -5.80 -1.52 -2.42
N SER A 24 -5.99 -1.25 -1.12
CA SER A 24 -4.91 -1.21 -0.14
C SER A 24 -4.26 -2.58 0.04
N ASP A 25 -5.04 -3.66 0.07
CA ASP A 25 -4.55 -5.03 0.20
C ASP A 25 -3.67 -5.44 -1.00
N VAL A 26 -4.05 -5.04 -2.21
CA VAL A 26 -3.23 -5.26 -3.41
C VAL A 26 -1.89 -4.53 -3.29
N CYS A 27 -1.90 -3.27 -2.85
CA CYS A 27 -0.66 -2.51 -2.63
C CYS A 27 0.24 -3.17 -1.57
N ILE A 28 -0.33 -3.60 -0.44
CA ILE A 28 0.40 -4.28 0.63
C ILE A 28 1.07 -5.56 0.10
N ARG A 29 0.34 -6.36 -0.68
CA ARG A 29 0.88 -7.59 -1.29
C ARG A 29 2.06 -7.32 -2.22
N ILE A 30 1.94 -6.34 -3.11
CA ILE A 30 3.04 -5.94 -4.01
C ILE A 30 4.26 -5.49 -3.18
N CYS A 31 4.05 -4.73 -2.11
CA CYS A 31 5.13 -4.32 -1.22
C CYS A 31 5.79 -5.53 -0.53
N ALA A 32 5.01 -6.47 -0.01
CA ALA A 32 5.51 -7.68 0.63
C ALA A 32 6.32 -8.55 -0.34
N GLU A 33 5.84 -8.75 -1.57
CA GLU A 33 6.57 -9.45 -2.63
C GLU A 33 7.91 -8.77 -2.94
N GLY A 34 7.91 -7.43 -3.03
CA GLY A 34 9.13 -6.66 -3.23
C GLY A 34 10.15 -6.78 -2.09
N VAL A 35 9.69 -6.89 -0.83
CA VAL A 35 10.57 -7.12 0.32
C VAL A 35 11.09 -8.56 0.32
N ARG A 36 10.24 -9.56 0.05
CA ARG A 36 10.65 -10.97 -0.07
C ARG A 36 11.69 -11.17 -1.17
N ALA A 37 11.56 -10.46 -2.29
CA ALA A 37 12.56 -10.51 -3.37
C ALA A 37 13.94 -9.97 -2.95
N GLN A 38 13.99 -9.03 -2.01
CA GLN A 38 15.24 -8.48 -1.46
C GLN A 38 15.78 -9.32 -0.29
N HIS A 39 14.91 -10.04 0.41
CA HIS A 39 15.23 -10.85 1.59
C HIS A 39 14.61 -12.25 1.49
N PRO A 40 15.24 -13.20 0.77
CA PRO A 40 14.64 -14.50 0.42
C PRO A 40 14.23 -15.40 1.59
N ASN A 41 14.80 -15.18 2.78
CA ASN A 41 14.60 -16.01 3.99
C ASN A 41 14.08 -15.19 5.20
N ILE A 42 13.44 -14.05 4.94
CA ILE A 42 12.90 -13.20 5.99
C ILE A 42 11.77 -13.92 6.75
N SER A 43 11.72 -13.77 8.08
CA SER A 43 10.57 -14.26 8.86
C SER A 43 9.33 -13.43 8.56
N GLU A 44 8.14 -13.99 8.78
CA GLU A 44 6.89 -13.28 8.52
C GLU A 44 6.75 -12.05 9.43
N GLU A 45 7.17 -12.14 10.69
CA GLU A 45 7.17 -11.00 11.62
C GLU A 45 8.04 -9.87 11.09
N LYS A 46 9.25 -10.20 10.60
CA LYS A 46 10.18 -9.19 10.09
C LYS A 46 9.73 -8.61 8.75
N LEU A 47 9.08 -9.41 7.92
CA LEU A 47 8.45 -8.96 6.69
C LEU A 47 7.36 -7.91 6.98
N ILE A 48 6.50 -8.16 7.97
CA ILE A 48 5.44 -7.23 8.37
C ILE A 48 6.04 -5.90 8.85
N GLU A 49 7.12 -5.93 9.63
CA GLU A 49 7.82 -4.70 10.06
C GLU A 49 8.34 -3.88 8.88
N LEU A 50 9.06 -4.50 7.95
CA LEU A 50 9.64 -3.80 6.80
C LEU A 50 8.57 -3.28 5.83
N VAL A 51 7.49 -4.05 5.64
CA VAL A 51 6.35 -3.59 4.83
C VAL A 51 5.67 -2.39 5.49
N ARG A 52 5.47 -2.41 6.82
CA ARG A 52 4.94 -1.26 7.56
C ARG A 52 5.85 -0.04 7.45
N GLU A 53 7.16 -0.22 7.59
CA GLU A 53 8.14 0.87 7.42
C GLU A 53 8.05 1.48 6.02
N ARG A 54 7.99 0.63 4.98
CA ARG A 54 7.86 1.08 3.59
C ARG A 54 6.58 1.86 3.33
N LEU A 55 5.45 1.41 3.89
CA LEU A 55 4.17 2.12 3.78
C LEU A 55 4.15 3.43 4.59
N MET A 56 4.89 3.50 5.71
CA MET A 56 5.02 4.70 6.53
C MET A 56 6.02 5.73 5.98
N PHE A 57 6.87 5.37 5.02
CA PHE A 57 7.87 6.26 4.43
C PHE A 57 7.25 7.54 3.82
N GLU A 58 6.05 7.45 3.25
CA GLU A 58 5.32 8.62 2.72
C GLU A 58 4.95 9.65 3.81
N LYS A 59 4.71 9.19 5.05
CA LYS A 59 4.40 10.07 6.19
C LYS A 59 5.59 10.95 6.58
N ASN A 60 6.81 10.45 6.35
CA ASN A 60 8.06 11.17 6.62
C ASN A 60 8.46 12.09 5.45
N LEU A 61 8.19 11.72 4.20
CA LEU A 61 8.37 12.60 3.03
C LEU A 61 7.50 13.87 3.11
N ARG A 62 6.26 13.77 3.63
CA ARG A 62 5.40 14.95 3.84
C ARG A 62 5.83 15.85 5.00
N ARG A 63 6.58 15.32 5.97
CA ARG A 63 7.15 16.09 7.11
C ARG A 63 8.53 16.67 6.82
N GLY A 64 9.23 16.14 5.82
CA GLY A 64 10.60 16.50 5.46
C GLY A 64 10.72 17.09 4.05
N LYS A 65 9.91 18.09 3.69
CA LYS A 65 10.36 19.04 2.67
C LYS A 65 11.33 20.01 3.36
N PRO A 66 12.67 19.90 3.21
CA PRO A 66 13.48 21.10 3.28
C PRO A 66 13.02 21.99 2.12
N ASN A 67 12.74 23.25 2.42
CA ASN A 67 12.54 24.27 1.40
C ASN A 67 13.75 24.24 0.46
N LEU A 68 13.56 23.78 -0.76
CA LEU A 68 14.51 24.03 -1.84
C LEU A 68 14.21 25.44 -2.36
N GLY A 69 14.82 26.41 -1.69
CA GLY A 69 15.14 27.74 -2.20
C GLY A 69 16.66 27.87 -2.27
#